data_AF-A0A973IA36-F1
#
_entry.id   AF-A0A973IA36-F1
#
_cell.length_a   1.000
_cell.length_b   1.000
_cell.length_c   1.000
_cell.angle_alpha   90.00
_cell.angle_beta   90.00
_cell.angle_gamma   90.00
#
_symmetry.space_group_name_H-M   'P 1'
#
loop_
_entity.id
_entity.type
_entity.pdbx_description
1 polymer ?
#
loop_
_entity_poly.entity_id
_entity_poly.type
_entity_poly.pdbx_seq_one_letter_code
_entity_poly.pdbx_strand_id
1 'polypeptide(L)'
;SQAIMRADAVVFTGKQPRLIKQSLFDHHQTNGRLLTLIKQQMVSNKLFVASIGPVTLAMAGGVDTQGQAIAMITNGTSDMAFRHGTTTKAKECTLTSQCLESSYVEYDEKGGLGLFNLGVIDIGTSSRSNFGRLTKVAYDSHNNYGIGLDPLSGLLIKASVKDIQFKVVGLDGVTILSHQKTKSFNNAMDLTDIEMSYLTPQDTGVFSNNNIGFTFAKWKRTPSDFEGGAANFTHLFSSHNFNKFSEQACLTQQDKWLAFAGRNRAFKIELAKSKDSSVKFGGVKIGNDYQLYCSINKLLLSITRR
;
A
#
# COMPACT_ATOMS: atom_id res chain seq x y z
N SER A 1 27.26 15.59 6.04
CA SER A 1 27.61 14.74 4.88
C SER A 1 28.54 13.59 5.25
N GLN A 2 29.61 13.83 6.04
CA GLN A 2 30.53 12.75 6.48
C GLN A 2 29.84 11.62 7.26
N ALA A 3 28.85 11.94 8.11
CA ALA A 3 28.09 10.93 8.85
C ALA A 3 27.40 9.90 7.91
N ILE A 4 26.73 10.35 6.83
CA ILE A 4 26.12 9.44 5.85
C ILE A 4 27.14 8.61 5.09
N MET A 5 28.32 9.18 4.78
CA MET A 5 29.36 8.43 4.06
C MET A 5 29.96 7.29 4.88
N ARG A 6 29.80 7.31 6.21
CA ARG A 6 30.30 6.28 7.13
C ARG A 6 29.20 5.45 7.76
N ALA A 7 27.93 5.76 7.48
CA ALA A 7 26.81 5.06 8.08
C ALA A 7 26.53 3.76 7.34
N ASP A 8 26.27 2.69 8.09
CA ASP A 8 25.76 1.43 7.55
C ASP A 8 24.24 1.48 7.34
N ALA A 9 23.55 2.33 8.11
CA ALA A 9 22.11 2.50 8.02
C ALA A 9 21.62 3.93 8.28
N VAL A 10 20.52 4.29 7.62
CA VAL A 10 19.71 5.50 7.91
C VAL A 10 18.28 5.06 8.19
N VAL A 11 17.71 5.58 9.28
CA VAL A 11 16.32 5.33 9.65
C VAL A 11 15.55 6.65 9.67
N PHE A 12 14.51 6.74 8.84
CA PHE A 12 13.57 7.85 8.83
C PHE A 12 12.44 7.60 9.82
N THR A 13 12.22 8.56 10.72
CA THR A 13 11.11 8.51 11.69
C THR A 13 10.36 9.85 11.68
N GLY A 14 9.11 9.84 12.13
CA GLY A 14 8.30 11.05 12.26
C GLY A 14 6.87 10.86 11.77
N LYS A 15 6.12 11.97 11.75
CA LYS A 15 4.68 11.97 11.44
C LYS A 15 4.29 12.70 10.16
N GLN A 16 5.20 13.47 9.55
CA GLN A 16 4.88 14.39 8.46
C GLN A 16 5.72 14.10 7.20
N PRO A 17 5.18 13.36 6.22
CA PRO A 17 5.88 13.04 4.96
C PRO A 17 6.38 14.28 4.22
N ARG A 18 5.56 15.33 4.17
CA ARG A 18 5.90 16.60 3.50
C ARG A 18 7.13 17.27 4.09
N LEU A 19 7.25 17.32 5.41
CA LEU A 19 8.42 17.93 6.05
C LEU A 19 9.70 17.15 5.79
N ILE A 20 9.64 15.80 5.80
CA ILE A 20 10.80 14.98 5.44
C ILE A 20 11.23 15.25 4.00
N LYS A 21 10.28 15.29 3.05
CA LYS A 21 10.56 15.69 1.66
C LYS A 21 11.22 17.06 1.61
N GLN A 22 10.59 18.09 2.19
CA GLN A 22 11.10 19.46 2.18
C GLN A 22 12.50 19.59 2.79
N SER A 23 12.81 18.84 3.86
CA SER A 23 14.13 18.89 4.51
C SER A 23 15.27 18.29 3.68
N LEU A 24 14.94 17.47 2.67
CA LEU A 24 15.89 16.72 1.86
C LEU A 24 15.97 17.20 0.42
N PHE A 25 15.08 18.12 0.04
CA PHE A 25 15.04 18.77 -1.25
C PHE A 25 15.73 20.14 -1.17
N ASP A 26 16.26 20.63 -2.28
CA ASP A 26 16.81 21.99 -2.36
C ASP A 26 15.72 23.03 -2.67
N HIS A 27 16.12 24.31 -2.75
CA HIS A 27 15.21 25.41 -3.09
C HIS A 27 14.59 25.29 -4.49
N HIS A 28 15.19 24.47 -5.37
CA HIS A 28 14.69 24.19 -6.72
C HIS A 28 13.77 22.97 -6.77
N GLN A 29 13.39 22.40 -5.62
CA GLN A 29 12.58 21.19 -5.52
C GLN A 29 13.24 19.98 -6.21
N THR A 30 14.57 19.92 -6.18
CA THR A 30 15.35 18.77 -6.63
C THR A 30 16.03 18.06 -5.45
N ASN A 31 16.68 16.92 -5.70
CA ASN A 31 17.37 16.19 -4.63
C ASN A 31 18.47 17.06 -4.01
N GLY A 32 18.31 17.43 -2.74
CA GLY A 32 19.36 18.11 -1.99
C GLY A 32 20.60 17.21 -1.82
N ARG A 33 21.72 17.82 -1.42
CA ARG A 33 23.00 17.11 -1.26
C ARG A 33 22.90 15.84 -0.41
N LEU A 34 22.12 15.90 0.68
CA LEU A 34 21.96 14.78 1.60
C LEU A 34 21.20 13.60 0.96
N LEU A 35 20.08 13.88 0.29
CA LEU A 35 19.29 12.84 -0.40
C LEU A 35 20.08 12.19 -1.55
N THR A 36 20.83 13.00 -2.30
CA THR A 36 21.71 12.51 -3.36
C THR A 36 22.75 11.52 -2.80
N LEU A 37 23.40 11.84 -1.68
CA LEU A 37 24.35 10.93 -1.03
C LEU A 37 23.68 9.64 -0.52
N ILE A 38 22.49 9.73 0.07
CA ILE A 38 21.74 8.54 0.54
C ILE A 38 21.43 7.62 -0.65
N LYS A 39 20.89 8.18 -1.74
CA LYS A 39 20.60 7.41 -2.97
C LYS A 39 21.84 6.72 -3.53
N GLN A 40 22.95 7.45 -3.62
CA GLN A 40 24.23 6.91 -4.12
C GLN A 40 24.74 5.74 -3.26
N GLN A 41 24.72 5.88 -1.93
CA GLN A 41 25.18 4.82 -1.03
C GLN A 41 24.25 3.60 -1.03
N MET A 42 22.94 3.82 -1.14
CA MET A 42 21.94 2.74 -1.27
C MET A 42 22.14 1.95 -2.57
N VAL A 43 22.29 2.62 -3.72
CA VAL A 43 22.57 1.97 -5.01
C VAL A 43 23.92 1.25 -5.00
N SER A 44 24.91 1.77 -4.26
CA SER A 44 26.21 1.10 -4.08
C SER A 44 26.18 -0.07 -3.09
N ASN A 45 25.01 -0.42 -2.55
CA ASN A 45 24.83 -1.45 -1.52
C ASN A 45 25.69 -1.21 -0.26
N LYS A 46 25.94 0.05 0.08
CA LYS A 46 26.73 0.49 1.25
C LYS A 46 25.88 1.03 2.39
N LEU A 47 24.60 1.31 2.13
CA LEU A 47 23.70 1.91 3.10
C LEU A 47 22.34 1.22 3.07
N PHE A 48 21.95 0.69 4.23
CA PHE A 48 20.59 0.25 4.48
C PHE A 48 19.70 1.44 4.82
N VAL A 49 18.50 1.50 4.24
CA VAL A 49 17.54 2.56 4.51
C VAL A 49 16.26 1.96 5.06
N ALA A 50 15.80 2.47 6.20
CA ALA A 50 14.50 2.13 6.77
C ALA A 50 13.66 3.37 7.00
N SER A 51 12.34 3.19 7.05
CA SER A 51 11.40 4.23 7.46
C SER A 51 10.35 3.63 8.38
N ILE A 52 9.93 4.38 9.39
CA ILE A 52 8.98 3.92 10.40
C ILE A 52 7.89 4.96 10.60
N GLY A 53 6.63 4.52 10.53
CA GLY A 53 5.46 5.35 10.76
C GLY A 53 5.06 6.19 9.54
N PRO A 54 4.32 7.29 9.72
CA PRO A 54 3.78 8.07 8.61
C PRO A 54 4.81 8.53 7.58
N VAL A 55 6.05 8.82 7.98
CA VAL A 55 7.11 9.24 7.05
C VAL A 55 7.47 8.19 6.00
N THR A 56 7.05 6.93 6.17
CA THR A 56 7.18 5.90 5.14
C THR A 56 6.51 6.29 3.82
N LEU A 57 5.44 7.08 3.85
CA LEU A 57 4.80 7.60 2.62
C LEU A 57 5.78 8.44 1.79
N ALA A 58 6.72 9.15 2.44
CA ALA A 58 7.73 9.94 1.74
C ALA A 58 8.79 9.10 1.04
N MET A 59 8.87 7.79 1.27
CA MET A 59 9.82 6.95 0.55
C MET A 59 9.42 6.77 -0.92
N ALA A 60 8.11 6.76 -1.21
CA ALA A 60 7.56 6.64 -2.55
C ALA A 60 8.00 7.82 -3.42
N GLY A 61 8.38 7.58 -4.68
CA GLY A 61 8.74 8.65 -5.62
C GLY A 61 9.69 8.19 -6.72
N GLY A 62 10.20 9.14 -7.49
CA GLY A 62 10.98 8.82 -8.68
C GLY A 62 10.08 8.30 -9.80
N VAL A 63 10.59 7.37 -10.60
CA VAL A 63 9.85 6.72 -11.68
C VAL A 63 9.85 5.21 -11.51
N ASP A 64 8.76 4.57 -11.92
CA ASP A 64 8.68 3.12 -12.00
C ASP A 64 9.48 2.55 -13.19
N THR A 65 9.41 1.24 -13.39
CA THR A 65 10.10 0.55 -14.49
C THR A 65 9.65 0.96 -15.90
N GLN A 66 8.55 1.71 -16.02
CA GLN A 66 7.98 2.21 -17.27
C GLN A 66 8.27 3.70 -17.46
N GLY A 67 8.96 4.35 -16.52
CA GLY A 67 9.21 5.79 -16.54
C GLY A 67 8.05 6.64 -16.03
N GLN A 68 7.00 6.04 -15.46
CA GLN A 68 5.88 6.77 -14.89
C GLN A 68 6.25 7.29 -13.49
N ALA A 69 5.98 8.57 -13.23
CA ALA A 69 6.23 9.18 -11.93
C ALA A 69 5.39 8.53 -10.83
N ILE A 70 6.00 8.28 -9.67
CA ILE A 70 5.33 7.65 -8.52
C ILE A 70 4.84 8.71 -7.55
N ALA A 71 3.52 8.76 -7.35
CA ALA A 71 2.90 9.69 -6.42
C ALA A 71 3.21 9.35 -4.95
N MET A 72 3.25 10.41 -4.12
CA MET A 72 3.29 10.29 -2.67
C MET A 72 1.94 10.75 -2.10
N ILE A 73 1.25 9.88 -1.36
CA ILE A 73 0.06 10.27 -0.60
C ILE A 73 0.47 11.27 0.48
N THR A 74 -0.31 12.33 0.67
CA THR A 74 0.00 13.36 1.66
C THR A 74 -1.10 13.58 2.69
N ASN A 75 -2.37 13.37 2.32
CA ASN A 75 -3.49 13.47 3.26
C ASN A 75 -4.76 12.76 2.74
N GLY A 76 -5.76 12.59 3.59
CA GLY A 76 -7.12 12.16 3.24
C GLY A 76 -7.48 10.80 3.80
N THR A 77 -8.67 10.29 3.47
CA THR A 77 -9.18 8.98 3.92
C THR A 77 -9.86 8.25 2.76
N SER A 78 -10.15 6.95 2.94
CA SER A 78 -10.88 6.18 1.94
C SER A 78 -12.29 6.71 1.66
N ASP A 79 -12.99 7.24 2.68
CA ASP A 79 -14.31 7.86 2.47
C ASP A 79 -14.20 9.15 1.64
N MET A 80 -13.18 9.99 1.89
CA MET A 80 -12.89 11.16 1.04
C MET A 80 -12.58 10.75 -0.40
N ALA A 81 -11.75 9.72 -0.58
CA ALA A 81 -11.30 9.22 -1.88
C ALA A 81 -12.48 8.92 -2.82
N PHE A 82 -13.52 8.27 -2.29
CA PHE A 82 -14.68 7.83 -3.08
C PHE A 82 -15.89 8.79 -3.02
N ARG A 83 -15.91 9.77 -2.11
CA ARG A 83 -16.94 10.82 -2.09
C ARG A 83 -16.58 12.02 -2.95
N HIS A 84 -15.31 12.41 -2.90
CA HIS A 84 -14.85 13.68 -3.46
C HIS A 84 -13.77 13.46 -4.53
N GLY A 85 -13.00 12.38 -4.44
CA GLY A 85 -11.91 12.09 -5.37
C GLY A 85 -10.54 12.46 -4.80
N THR A 86 -9.56 12.53 -5.69
CA THR A 86 -8.17 12.89 -5.36
C THR A 86 -7.79 14.23 -5.98
N THR A 87 -6.74 14.87 -5.46
CA THR A 87 -6.20 16.11 -6.01
C THR A 87 -4.70 16.24 -5.77
N THR A 88 -4.02 16.88 -6.71
CA THR A 88 -2.62 17.35 -6.57
C THR A 88 -2.53 18.76 -6.00
N LYS A 89 -3.65 19.48 -5.99
CA LYS A 89 -3.74 20.84 -5.45
C LYS A 89 -3.91 20.77 -3.93
N ALA A 90 -2.80 20.56 -3.23
CA ALA A 90 -2.77 20.81 -1.79
C ALA A 90 -3.17 22.27 -1.55
N LYS A 91 -4.18 22.53 -0.71
CA LYS A 91 -4.36 23.91 -0.22
C LYS A 91 -3.13 24.23 0.61
N GLU A 92 -2.31 25.17 0.17
CA GLU A 92 -1.24 25.74 1.00
C GLU A 92 -1.90 26.42 2.19
N CYS A 93 -1.96 25.70 3.30
CA CYS A 93 -2.40 26.22 4.56
C CYS A 93 -1.32 27.13 5.13
N THR A 94 -1.39 28.41 4.76
CA THR A 94 -0.67 29.46 5.47
C THR A 94 -1.31 29.63 6.85
N LEU A 95 -0.45 29.87 7.85
CA LEU A 95 -0.72 29.83 9.31
C LEU A 95 -1.84 30.77 9.82
N THR A 96 -2.54 31.49 8.95
CA THR A 96 -3.47 32.58 9.29
C THR A 96 -4.93 32.35 8.93
N SER A 97 -5.30 31.19 8.38
CA SER A 97 -6.71 30.86 8.11
C SER A 97 -7.06 29.45 8.51
N GLN A 98 -8.24 29.28 9.13
CA GLN A 98 -8.84 27.98 9.46
C GLN A 98 -8.81 27.08 8.24
N CYS A 99 -7.89 26.13 8.25
CA CYS A 99 -7.79 25.09 7.25
C CYS A 99 -9.04 24.23 7.38
N LEU A 100 -10.06 24.51 6.55
CA LEU A 100 -11.05 23.50 6.25
C LEU A 100 -10.27 22.32 5.68
N GLU A 101 -10.28 21.18 6.39
CA GLU A 101 -9.74 19.94 5.86
C GLU A 101 -10.24 19.78 4.42
N SER A 102 -9.32 19.54 3.49
CA SER A 102 -9.69 19.29 2.11
C SER A 102 -10.65 18.11 2.08
N SER A 103 -11.79 18.28 1.41
CA SER A 103 -12.72 17.17 1.21
C SER A 103 -12.11 16.07 0.32
N TYR A 104 -11.02 16.37 -0.39
CA TYR A 104 -10.33 15.48 -1.31
C TYR A 104 -9.14 14.79 -0.65
N VAL A 105 -8.79 13.61 -1.18
CA VAL A 105 -7.49 13.01 -0.89
C VAL A 105 -6.40 13.78 -1.61
N GLU A 106 -5.34 14.17 -0.89
CA GLU A 106 -4.23 14.93 -1.46
C GLU A 106 -3.01 14.03 -1.70
N TYR A 107 -2.43 14.14 -2.89
CA TYR A 107 -1.16 13.48 -3.23
C TYR A 107 -0.22 14.42 -3.98
N ASP A 108 1.06 14.13 -3.92
CA ASP A 108 2.11 14.83 -4.65
C ASP A 108 2.48 14.01 -5.89
N GLU A 109 2.12 14.50 -7.08
CA GLU A 109 2.40 13.83 -8.36
C GLU A 109 3.89 13.72 -8.68
N LYS A 110 4.74 14.58 -8.07
CA LYS A 110 6.20 14.51 -8.20
C LYS A 110 6.81 13.47 -7.25
N GLY A 111 6.01 12.88 -6.38
CA GLY A 111 6.44 11.90 -5.39
C GLY A 111 7.20 12.51 -4.21
N GLY A 112 7.73 11.63 -3.37
CA GLY A 112 8.57 11.94 -2.22
C GLY A 112 10.05 11.82 -2.54
N LEU A 113 10.79 11.15 -1.67
CA LEU A 113 12.23 10.98 -1.74
C LEU A 113 12.67 10.05 -2.88
N GLY A 114 11.80 9.18 -3.40
CA GLY A 114 12.16 8.19 -4.41
C GLY A 114 13.24 7.22 -3.93
N LEU A 115 13.12 6.77 -2.68
CA LEU A 115 13.90 5.67 -2.11
C LEU A 115 13.14 4.33 -2.25
N PHE A 116 11.86 4.40 -2.62
CA PHE A 116 11.01 3.30 -3.03
C PHE A 116 10.31 3.68 -4.32
N ASN A 117 10.49 2.87 -5.37
CA ASN A 117 10.00 3.17 -6.71
C ASN A 117 9.18 2.02 -7.33
N LEU A 118 8.48 1.23 -6.52
CA LEU A 118 7.63 0.13 -7.02
C LEU A 118 6.16 0.52 -7.16
N GLY A 119 5.73 1.60 -6.50
CA GLY A 119 4.34 2.03 -6.50
C GLY A 119 4.05 3.04 -5.41
N VAL A 120 2.79 3.47 -5.33
CA VAL A 120 2.30 4.35 -4.26
C VAL A 120 2.33 3.59 -2.93
N ILE A 121 2.81 4.22 -1.86
CA ILE A 121 2.83 3.61 -0.53
C ILE A 121 1.73 4.21 0.36
N ASP A 122 1.10 3.35 1.16
CA ASP A 122 0.30 3.76 2.30
C ASP A 122 0.57 2.88 3.54
N ILE A 123 0.16 3.36 4.72
CA ILE A 123 0.24 2.63 6.00
C ILE A 123 -1.15 2.45 6.61
N GLY A 124 -1.34 1.39 7.38
CA GLY A 124 -2.63 1.04 7.98
C GLY A 124 -3.68 0.67 6.93
N THR A 125 -3.26 0.02 5.84
CA THR A 125 -4.10 -0.16 4.66
C THR A 125 -5.29 -1.07 4.92
N SER A 126 -5.08 -2.26 5.48
CA SER A 126 -6.19 -3.18 5.81
C SER A 126 -6.72 -2.96 7.24
N SER A 127 -5.84 -2.53 8.15
CA SER A 127 -6.08 -2.34 9.58
C SER A 127 -6.69 -0.99 9.99
N ARG A 128 -6.43 0.08 9.22
CA ARG A 128 -6.98 1.43 9.42
C ARG A 128 -7.82 1.89 8.24
N SER A 129 -8.23 0.93 7.41
CA SER A 129 -9.13 1.17 6.29
C SER A 129 -8.61 2.17 5.26
N ASN A 130 -7.29 2.29 5.09
CA ASN A 130 -6.69 3.12 4.05
C ASN A 130 -6.63 2.45 2.67
N PHE A 131 -7.10 1.20 2.52
CA PHE A 131 -7.12 0.52 1.22
C PHE A 131 -7.84 1.34 0.15
N GLY A 132 -9.00 1.95 0.45
CA GLY A 132 -9.72 2.75 -0.53
C GLY A 132 -8.92 3.98 -1.00
N ARG A 133 -8.27 4.68 -0.06
CA ARG A 133 -7.35 5.79 -0.35
C ARG A 133 -6.20 5.34 -1.24
N LEU A 134 -5.53 4.25 -0.88
CA LEU A 134 -4.41 3.70 -1.64
C LEU A 134 -4.85 3.29 -3.05
N THR A 135 -5.95 2.54 -3.19
CA THR A 135 -6.49 2.11 -4.48
C THR A 135 -6.79 3.31 -5.38
N LYS A 136 -7.48 4.32 -4.83
CA LYS A 136 -7.92 5.49 -5.60
C LYS A 136 -6.75 6.37 -6.01
N VAL A 137 -5.78 6.62 -5.13
CA VAL A 137 -4.59 7.40 -5.49
C VAL A 137 -3.77 6.67 -6.54
N ALA A 138 -3.48 5.38 -6.36
CA ALA A 138 -2.73 4.61 -7.35
C ALA A 138 -3.38 4.66 -8.75
N TYR A 139 -4.72 4.54 -8.81
CA TYR A 139 -5.47 4.65 -10.06
C TYR A 139 -5.40 6.06 -10.67
N ASP A 140 -5.72 7.09 -9.89
CA ASP A 140 -5.78 8.48 -10.36
C ASP A 140 -4.39 9.03 -10.74
N SER A 141 -3.32 8.58 -10.06
CA SER A 141 -1.92 8.92 -10.38
C SER A 141 -1.28 8.02 -11.44
N HIS A 142 -2.05 7.08 -12.00
CA HIS A 142 -1.61 6.14 -13.04
C HIS A 142 -0.44 5.23 -12.62
N ASN A 143 -0.30 4.96 -11.33
CA ASN A 143 0.68 4.02 -10.83
C ASN A 143 0.09 2.62 -10.77
N ASN A 144 0.62 1.70 -11.57
CA ASN A 144 0.11 0.32 -11.67
C ASN A 144 -0.02 -0.39 -10.33
N TYR A 145 0.84 -0.03 -9.37
CA TYR A 145 0.91 -0.67 -8.06
C TYR A 145 0.64 0.29 -6.90
N GLY A 146 -0.12 -0.22 -5.93
CA GLY A 146 -0.28 0.35 -4.59
C GLY A 146 0.22 -0.63 -3.52
N ILE A 147 0.96 -0.14 -2.54
CA ILE A 147 1.67 -0.94 -1.55
C ILE A 147 1.25 -0.46 -0.16
N GLY A 148 0.52 -1.30 0.57
CA GLY A 148 -0.02 -1.00 1.87
C GLY A 148 0.69 -1.76 2.98
N LEU A 149 1.20 -1.06 3.99
CA LEU A 149 1.85 -1.69 5.14
C LEU A 149 0.92 -1.64 6.36
N ASP A 150 0.56 -2.78 6.95
CA ASP A 150 -0.19 -2.79 8.21
C ASP A 150 0.72 -2.58 9.44
N PRO A 151 0.17 -2.23 10.61
CA PRO A 151 0.92 -2.03 11.84
C PRO A 151 1.86 -3.19 12.14
N LEU A 152 3.02 -2.89 12.72
CA LEU A 152 4.00 -3.92 13.11
C LEU A 152 4.45 -4.83 11.95
N SER A 153 4.24 -4.43 10.70
CA SER A 153 4.74 -5.10 9.50
C SER A 153 5.85 -4.29 8.82
N GLY A 154 6.59 -4.93 7.92
CA GLY A 154 7.57 -4.28 7.08
C GLY A 154 7.76 -5.04 5.77
N LEU A 155 8.20 -4.30 4.75
CA LEU A 155 8.58 -4.85 3.46
C LEU A 155 10.10 -4.67 3.29
N LEU A 156 10.85 -5.76 3.48
CA LEU A 156 12.28 -5.75 3.23
C LEU A 156 12.51 -5.90 1.73
N ILE A 157 13.28 -5.00 1.14
CA ILE A 157 13.52 -4.98 -0.31
C ILE A 157 15.00 -5.10 -0.58
N LYS A 158 15.33 -5.96 -1.55
CA LYS A 158 16.64 -6.08 -2.15
C LYS A 158 16.52 -5.81 -3.63
N ALA A 159 16.89 -4.60 -4.04
CA ALA A 159 16.93 -4.24 -5.45
C ALA A 159 18.17 -4.85 -6.12
N SER A 160 18.00 -5.41 -7.31
CA SER A 160 19.09 -5.78 -8.21
C SER A 160 18.86 -5.11 -9.57
N VAL A 161 19.84 -5.19 -10.47
CA VAL A 161 19.77 -4.60 -11.81
C VAL A 161 18.63 -5.20 -12.65
N LYS A 162 18.23 -6.46 -12.39
CA LYS A 162 17.22 -7.18 -13.19
C LYS A 162 15.87 -7.31 -12.47
N ASP A 163 15.92 -7.72 -11.20
CA ASP A 163 14.72 -8.03 -10.42
C ASP A 163 14.77 -7.35 -9.05
N ILE A 164 13.61 -7.09 -8.48
CA ILE A 164 13.47 -6.54 -7.14
C ILE A 164 12.82 -7.59 -6.25
N GLN A 165 13.61 -8.15 -5.33
CA GLN A 165 13.13 -9.15 -4.38
C GLN A 165 12.63 -8.46 -3.13
N PHE A 166 11.55 -8.98 -2.56
CA PHE A 166 11.08 -8.50 -1.27
C PHE A 166 10.60 -9.64 -0.37
N LYS A 167 10.55 -9.33 0.93
CA LYS A 167 10.06 -10.22 1.97
C LYS A 167 9.21 -9.45 2.98
N VAL A 168 8.07 -10.01 3.35
CA VAL A 168 7.25 -9.50 4.45
C VAL A 168 7.87 -9.92 5.78
N VAL A 169 8.06 -8.95 6.66
CA VAL A 169 8.57 -9.12 8.02
C VAL A 169 7.61 -8.47 9.02
N GLY A 170 7.71 -8.83 10.30
CA GLY A 170 6.85 -8.31 11.35
C GLY A 170 5.71 -9.25 11.72
N LEU A 171 4.60 -8.68 12.22
CA LEU A 171 3.47 -9.39 12.82
C LEU A 171 2.16 -9.26 12.03
N ASP A 172 2.00 -8.24 11.19
CA ASP A 172 0.86 -8.14 10.25
C ASP A 172 1.34 -8.31 8.80
N GLY A 173 0.52 -7.91 7.84
CA GLY A 173 0.77 -8.11 6.43
C GLY A 173 0.99 -6.85 5.61
N VAL A 174 1.23 -7.09 4.32
CA VAL A 174 1.42 -6.10 3.29
C VAL A 174 0.37 -6.33 2.20
N THR A 175 -0.42 -5.32 1.91
CA THR A 175 -1.34 -5.31 0.77
C THR A 175 -0.60 -4.88 -0.49
N ILE A 176 -0.75 -5.62 -1.58
CA ILE A 176 -0.31 -5.23 -2.91
C ILE A 176 -1.57 -5.09 -3.77
N LEU A 177 -1.77 -3.92 -4.34
CA LEU A 177 -2.82 -3.65 -5.32
C LEU A 177 -2.16 -3.53 -6.68
N SER A 178 -2.72 -4.19 -7.69
CA SER A 178 -2.35 -4.02 -9.09
C SER A 178 -3.59 -3.71 -9.92
N HIS A 179 -3.43 -2.84 -10.90
CA HIS A 179 -4.46 -2.62 -11.90
C HIS A 179 -3.84 -2.52 -13.28
N GLN A 180 -4.46 -3.19 -14.25
CA GLN A 180 -4.18 -3.00 -15.67
C GLN A 180 -5.23 -2.02 -16.18
N LYS A 181 -4.82 -0.84 -16.65
CA LYS A 181 -5.73 0.21 -17.12
C LYS A 181 -6.40 -0.24 -18.43
N THR A 182 -7.44 -1.06 -18.35
CA THR A 182 -8.12 -1.62 -19.54
C THR A 182 -9.63 -1.44 -19.55
N LYS A 183 -10.24 -0.90 -18.49
CA LYS A 183 -11.67 -0.57 -18.48
C LYS A 183 -11.88 0.90 -18.13
N SER A 184 -12.40 1.65 -19.11
CA SER A 184 -13.03 2.94 -18.88
C SER A 184 -14.28 2.68 -18.04
N PHE A 185 -14.36 3.22 -16.84
CA PHE A 185 -15.55 3.12 -16.00
C PHE A 185 -16.54 4.22 -16.38
N ASN A 186 -17.82 3.88 -16.45
CA ASN A 186 -18.90 4.83 -16.73
C ASN A 186 -19.01 5.94 -15.66
N ASN A 187 -18.40 5.74 -14.49
CA ASN A 187 -18.33 6.68 -13.38
C ASN A 187 -16.87 6.74 -12.87
N ALA A 188 -16.30 7.94 -12.83
CA ALA A 188 -14.91 8.18 -12.39
C ALA A 188 -14.63 7.73 -10.94
N MET A 189 -15.68 7.42 -10.16
CA MET A 189 -15.59 6.99 -8.77
C MET A 189 -15.68 5.47 -8.59
N ASP A 190 -16.12 4.73 -9.60
CA ASP A 190 -16.20 3.28 -9.52
C ASP A 190 -14.86 2.69 -9.99
N LEU A 191 -14.34 1.73 -9.22
CA LEU A 191 -13.14 0.97 -9.56
C LEU A 191 -13.51 -0.51 -9.51
N THR A 192 -13.35 -1.23 -10.61
CA THR A 192 -13.56 -2.69 -10.64
C THR A 192 -12.33 -3.42 -11.13
N ASP A 193 -12.29 -4.72 -10.83
CA ASP A 193 -11.23 -5.63 -11.29
C ASP A 193 -9.81 -5.21 -10.86
N ILE A 194 -9.68 -4.58 -9.69
CA ILE A 194 -8.38 -4.31 -9.09
C ILE A 194 -7.87 -5.61 -8.48
N GLU A 195 -6.70 -6.07 -8.88
CA GLU A 195 -6.08 -7.23 -8.26
C GLU A 195 -5.54 -6.84 -6.88
N MET A 196 -5.92 -7.59 -5.86
CA MET A 196 -5.47 -7.40 -4.48
C MET A 196 -4.81 -8.68 -3.98
N SER A 197 -3.59 -8.52 -3.48
CA SER A 197 -2.87 -9.55 -2.73
C SER A 197 -2.61 -9.05 -1.32
N TYR A 198 -2.65 -9.95 -0.33
CA TYR A 198 -2.29 -9.67 1.04
C TYR A 198 -1.26 -10.71 1.50
N LEU A 199 -0.05 -10.26 1.72
CA LEU A 199 1.08 -11.10 2.09
C LEU A 199 1.35 -10.96 3.57
N THR A 200 1.64 -12.06 4.24
CA THR A 200 1.86 -12.09 5.69
C THR A 200 3.29 -12.57 5.99
N PRO A 201 3.78 -12.56 7.24
CA PRO A 201 5.19 -12.75 7.56
C PRO A 201 5.83 -13.97 6.86
N GLN A 202 7.06 -13.75 6.40
CA GLN A 202 7.87 -14.70 5.63
C GLN A 202 7.39 -15.01 4.20
N ASP A 203 6.28 -14.44 3.75
CA ASP A 203 5.99 -14.41 2.32
C ASP A 203 7.04 -13.57 1.60
N THR A 204 7.36 -13.98 0.39
CA THR A 204 8.33 -13.31 -0.47
C THR A 204 7.72 -13.01 -1.81
N GLY A 205 8.31 -12.08 -2.54
CA GLY A 205 8.00 -11.92 -3.94
C GLY A 205 9.13 -11.29 -4.73
N VAL A 206 8.92 -11.28 -6.03
CA VAL A 206 9.85 -10.77 -7.02
C VAL A 206 9.08 -9.90 -7.99
N PHE A 207 9.51 -8.65 -8.12
CA PHE A 207 9.11 -7.78 -9.22
C PHE A 207 10.10 -7.97 -10.37
N SER A 208 9.60 -8.39 -11.53
CA SER A 208 10.36 -8.57 -12.76
C SER A 208 9.48 -8.25 -13.95
N ASN A 209 9.99 -7.48 -14.93
CA ASN A 209 9.27 -7.15 -16.17
C ASN A 209 7.84 -6.65 -15.95
N ASN A 210 7.64 -5.73 -15.00
CA ASN A 210 6.34 -5.19 -14.61
C ASN A 210 5.33 -6.20 -14.06
N ASN A 211 5.77 -7.41 -13.73
CA ASN A 211 4.94 -8.42 -13.10
C ASN A 211 5.46 -8.70 -11.71
N ILE A 212 4.54 -9.07 -10.83
CA ILE A 212 4.85 -9.47 -9.47
C ILE A 212 4.52 -10.95 -9.29
N GLY A 213 5.52 -11.71 -8.88
CA GLY A 213 5.36 -13.10 -8.47
C GLY A 213 5.47 -13.21 -6.96
N PHE A 214 4.68 -14.08 -6.35
CA PHE A 214 4.71 -14.33 -4.91
C PHE A 214 5.07 -15.78 -4.60
N THR A 215 5.71 -15.98 -3.46
CA THR A 215 5.93 -17.29 -2.86
C THR A 215 5.52 -17.20 -1.40
N PHE A 216 4.55 -18.04 -1.03
CA PHE A 216 4.06 -18.08 0.33
C PHE A 216 5.01 -18.87 1.24
N ALA A 217 5.04 -18.49 2.52
CA ALA A 217 5.88 -19.15 3.52
C ALA A 217 5.59 -20.66 3.61
N LYS A 218 6.64 -21.48 3.72
CA LYS A 218 6.56 -22.95 3.67
C LYS A 218 5.66 -23.58 4.75
N TRP A 219 5.46 -22.90 5.87
CA TRP A 219 4.61 -23.38 6.97
C TRP A 219 3.11 -23.16 6.70
N LYS A 220 2.74 -22.38 5.69
CA LYS A 220 1.34 -22.17 5.29
C LYS A 220 0.90 -23.28 4.36
N ARG A 221 -0.35 -23.70 4.49
CA ARG A 221 -0.98 -24.77 3.71
C ARG A 221 -2.15 -24.21 2.93
N THR A 222 -2.59 -24.91 1.89
CA THR A 222 -3.90 -24.60 1.29
C THR A 222 -4.94 -24.83 2.39
N PRO A 223 -5.86 -23.88 2.65
CA PRO A 223 -6.98 -24.13 3.55
C PRO A 223 -7.68 -25.43 3.14
N SER A 224 -7.98 -26.28 4.12
CA SER A 224 -8.92 -27.38 3.90
C SER A 224 -10.34 -26.82 3.82
N ASP A 225 -11.27 -27.56 3.24
CA ASP A 225 -12.59 -27.02 2.94
C ASP A 225 -13.34 -26.57 4.20
N PHE A 226 -13.26 -25.27 4.50
CA PHE A 226 -14.05 -24.66 5.56
C PHE A 226 -15.46 -24.43 5.02
N GLU A 227 -16.45 -25.16 5.53
CA GLU A 227 -17.87 -24.99 5.18
C GLU A 227 -18.53 -23.78 5.87
N GLY A 228 -17.76 -22.70 6.08
CA GLY A 228 -18.26 -21.44 6.62
C GLY A 228 -18.83 -20.55 5.51
N GLY A 229 -20.06 -20.06 5.70
CA GLY A 229 -20.59 -18.95 4.90
C GLY A 229 -19.81 -17.66 5.16
N ALA A 230 -19.77 -16.75 4.17
CA ALA A 230 -19.16 -15.44 4.39
C ALA A 230 -19.90 -14.67 5.49
N ALA A 231 -19.16 -14.17 6.47
CA ALA A 231 -19.65 -13.25 7.48
C ALA A 231 -20.00 -11.90 6.85
N ASN A 232 -21.04 -11.28 7.41
CA ASN A 232 -21.50 -9.96 6.98
C ASN A 232 -20.64 -8.85 7.60
N PHE A 233 -20.13 -7.96 6.76
CA PHE A 233 -19.40 -6.78 7.21
C PHE A 233 -20.11 -5.50 6.78
N THR A 234 -19.99 -4.47 7.61
CA THR A 234 -20.44 -3.12 7.27
C THR A 234 -19.35 -2.12 7.66
N HIS A 235 -19.38 -0.94 7.07
CA HIS A 235 -18.42 0.13 7.32
C HIS A 235 -16.97 -0.31 7.05
N LEU A 236 -16.68 -0.88 5.87
CA LEU A 236 -15.33 -1.31 5.53
C LEU A 236 -14.30 -0.18 5.45
N PHE A 237 -14.72 1.08 5.35
CA PHE A 237 -13.83 2.24 5.48
C PHE A 237 -13.55 2.64 6.95
N SER A 238 -13.77 1.72 7.91
CA SER A 238 -13.49 1.96 9.33
C SER A 238 -12.75 0.79 9.99
N SER A 239 -11.78 1.12 10.85
CA SER A 239 -11.02 0.18 11.67
C SER A 239 -10.43 -0.98 10.86
N HIS A 240 -10.39 -2.19 11.44
CA HIS A 240 -9.85 -3.41 10.85
C HIS A 240 -10.89 -4.20 10.04
N ASN A 241 -12.04 -3.60 9.68
CA ASN A 241 -13.13 -4.33 9.06
C ASN A 241 -12.74 -4.86 7.67
N PHE A 242 -11.93 -4.12 6.92
CA PHE A 242 -11.46 -4.57 5.61
C PHE A 242 -10.51 -5.77 5.73
N ASN A 243 -9.60 -5.76 6.70
CA ASN A 243 -8.72 -6.89 6.98
C ASN A 243 -9.55 -8.18 7.19
N LYS A 244 -10.45 -8.19 8.17
CA LYS A 244 -11.32 -9.35 8.45
C LYS A 244 -12.19 -9.74 7.26
N PHE A 245 -12.71 -8.75 6.53
CA PHE A 245 -13.51 -8.98 5.32
C PHE A 245 -12.70 -9.68 4.22
N SER A 246 -11.44 -9.33 4.05
CA SER A 246 -10.55 -9.97 3.07
C SER A 246 -10.08 -11.36 3.50
N GLU A 247 -9.81 -11.58 4.78
CA GLU A 247 -9.36 -12.87 5.34
C GLU A 247 -10.39 -14.00 5.16
N GLN A 248 -11.65 -13.66 4.92
CA GLN A 248 -12.68 -14.62 4.53
C GLN A 248 -12.28 -15.48 3.34
N ALA A 249 -11.40 -14.99 2.46
CA ALA A 249 -10.87 -15.76 1.34
C ALA A 249 -10.24 -17.11 1.76
N CYS A 250 -9.68 -17.20 2.97
CA CYS A 250 -9.14 -18.44 3.53
C CYS A 250 -10.17 -19.28 4.31
N LEU A 251 -11.34 -18.71 4.60
CA LEU A 251 -12.32 -19.27 5.55
C LEU A 251 -13.67 -19.61 4.90
N THR A 252 -13.82 -19.36 3.60
CA THR A 252 -15.07 -19.64 2.87
C THR A 252 -14.81 -20.25 1.50
N GLN A 253 -15.76 -21.08 1.05
CA GLN A 253 -15.82 -21.60 -0.32
C GLN A 253 -16.46 -20.65 -1.31
N GLN A 254 -17.08 -19.56 -0.84
CA GLN A 254 -17.67 -18.59 -1.76
C GLN A 254 -16.59 -17.99 -2.67
N ASP A 255 -16.88 -17.98 -3.97
CA ASP A 255 -16.04 -17.32 -4.96
C ASP A 255 -16.18 -15.79 -4.92
N LYS A 256 -17.22 -15.28 -4.27
CA LYS A 256 -17.51 -13.86 -4.21
C LYS A 256 -18.30 -13.51 -2.95
N TRP A 257 -17.91 -12.40 -2.32
CA TRP A 257 -18.63 -11.83 -1.18
C TRP A 257 -18.58 -10.31 -1.24
N LEU A 258 -19.57 -9.67 -0.63
CA LEU A 258 -19.73 -8.22 -0.67
C LEU A 258 -20.04 -7.65 0.72
N ALA A 259 -19.73 -6.37 0.88
CA ALA A 259 -20.02 -5.60 2.07
C ALA A 259 -20.14 -4.12 1.71
N PHE A 260 -20.49 -3.29 2.69
CA PHE A 260 -20.71 -1.87 2.47
C PHE A 260 -19.68 -1.00 3.18
N ALA A 261 -19.37 0.15 2.59
CA ALA A 261 -18.39 1.10 3.09
C ALA A 261 -18.89 2.55 3.03
N GLY A 262 -18.13 3.43 3.69
CA GLY A 262 -18.40 4.86 3.80
C GLY A 262 -19.59 5.22 4.68
N ARG A 263 -19.76 6.53 4.90
CA ARG A 263 -20.91 7.06 5.66
C ARG A 263 -22.22 6.69 4.94
N ASN A 264 -23.24 6.27 5.70
CA ASN A 264 -24.52 5.78 5.20
C ASN A 264 -24.44 4.58 4.22
N ARG A 265 -23.35 3.81 4.22
CA ARG A 265 -23.19 2.63 3.34
C ARG A 265 -23.31 2.99 1.86
N ALA A 266 -22.76 4.16 1.49
CA ALA A 266 -22.84 4.73 0.16
C ALA A 266 -22.05 3.94 -0.90
N PHE A 267 -21.14 3.05 -0.48
CA PHE A 267 -20.32 2.25 -1.38
C PHE A 267 -20.52 0.77 -1.13
N LYS A 268 -20.57 0.01 -2.21
CA LYS A 268 -20.51 -1.45 -2.23
C LYS A 268 -19.08 -1.87 -2.53
N ILE A 269 -18.57 -2.81 -1.75
CA ILE A 269 -17.25 -3.40 -1.95
C ILE A 269 -17.43 -4.88 -2.13
N GLU A 270 -16.77 -5.41 -3.15
CA GLU A 270 -16.85 -6.79 -3.55
C GLU A 270 -15.43 -7.34 -3.68
N LEU A 271 -15.23 -8.54 -3.14
CA LEU A 271 -14.06 -9.36 -3.38
C LEU A 271 -14.50 -10.62 -4.09
N ALA A 272 -13.76 -11.02 -5.11
CA ALA A 272 -13.98 -12.25 -5.84
C ALA A 272 -12.68 -13.02 -6.08
N LYS A 273 -12.76 -14.35 -5.99
CA LYS A 273 -11.71 -15.27 -6.44
C LYS A 273 -11.77 -15.36 -7.97
N SER A 274 -10.62 -15.20 -8.60
CA SER A 274 -10.39 -15.50 -10.01
C SER A 274 -9.71 -16.87 -10.14
N LYS A 275 -9.53 -17.34 -11.38
CA LYS A 275 -8.76 -18.57 -11.66
C LYS A 275 -7.29 -18.49 -11.22
N ASP A 276 -6.76 -17.26 -11.14
CA ASP A 276 -5.39 -16.98 -10.71
C ASP A 276 -5.29 -16.70 -9.21
N SER A 277 -6.42 -16.65 -8.50
CA SER A 277 -6.43 -16.45 -7.06
C SER A 277 -5.83 -17.67 -6.36
N SER A 278 -5.02 -17.40 -5.34
CA SER A 278 -4.53 -18.45 -4.45
C SER A 278 -4.50 -17.94 -3.02
N VAL A 279 -4.81 -18.84 -2.10
CA VAL A 279 -4.82 -18.56 -0.66
C VAL A 279 -3.99 -19.61 0.07
N LYS A 280 -3.29 -19.16 1.10
CA LYS A 280 -2.57 -20.03 2.03
C LYS A 280 -2.82 -19.58 3.45
N PHE A 281 -3.03 -20.56 4.32
CA PHE A 281 -3.34 -20.33 5.72
C PHE A 281 -2.38 -21.12 6.61
N GLY A 282 -2.02 -20.54 7.75
CA GLY A 282 -1.24 -21.23 8.76
C GLY A 282 -1.18 -20.38 10.02
N GLY A 283 -0.47 -20.87 11.03
CA GLY A 283 -0.17 -20.05 12.19
C GLY A 283 1.23 -20.29 12.73
N VAL A 284 1.64 -19.37 13.58
CA VAL A 284 2.96 -19.38 14.19
C VAL A 284 2.79 -19.01 15.66
N LYS A 285 3.55 -19.68 16.52
CA LYS A 285 3.60 -19.35 17.94
C LYS A 285 4.42 -18.07 18.14
N ILE A 286 3.86 -17.08 18.81
CA ILE A 286 4.50 -15.80 19.14
C ILE A 286 4.39 -15.61 20.65
N GLY A 287 5.51 -15.78 21.35
CA GLY A 287 5.50 -15.85 22.81
C GLY A 287 4.63 -17.01 23.31
N ASN A 288 3.59 -16.69 24.09
CA ASN A 288 2.63 -17.67 24.59
C ASN A 288 1.39 -17.80 23.69
N ASP A 289 1.22 -16.92 22.71
CA ASP A 289 0.05 -16.88 21.85
C ASP A 289 0.31 -17.60 20.52
N TYR A 290 -0.78 -17.93 19.82
CA TYR A 290 -0.74 -18.46 18.46
C TYR A 290 -1.43 -17.47 17.53
N GLN A 291 -0.70 -16.97 16.54
CA GLN A 291 -1.25 -16.05 15.55
C GLN A 291 -1.50 -16.78 14.25
N LEU A 292 -2.71 -16.64 13.72
CA LEU A 292 -3.14 -17.18 12.44
C LEU A 292 -2.93 -16.14 11.35
N TYR A 293 -2.59 -16.63 10.15
CA TYR A 293 -2.30 -15.81 8.99
C TYR A 293 -3.00 -16.36 7.77
N CYS A 294 -3.74 -15.50 7.09
CA CYS A 294 -4.30 -15.74 5.76
C CYS A 294 -3.48 -14.93 4.74
N SER A 295 -2.71 -15.62 3.91
CA SER A 295 -2.06 -15.03 2.75
C SER A 295 -2.95 -15.20 1.52
N ILE A 296 -3.09 -14.12 0.77
CA ILE A 296 -4.00 -13.99 -0.36
C ILE A 296 -3.22 -13.47 -1.55
N ASN A 297 -3.43 -14.07 -2.71
CA ASN A 297 -2.88 -13.62 -3.97
C ASN A 297 -4.03 -13.45 -4.98
N LYS A 298 -4.05 -12.28 -5.64
CA LYS A 298 -4.93 -11.94 -6.77
C LYS A 298 -6.44 -12.13 -6.53
N LEU A 299 -6.99 -11.61 -5.44
CA LEU A 299 -8.45 -11.38 -5.38
C LEU A 299 -8.81 -10.19 -6.28
N LEU A 300 -9.97 -10.25 -6.90
CA LEU A 300 -10.53 -9.10 -7.63
C LEU A 300 -11.32 -8.24 -6.65
N LEU A 301 -10.90 -6.99 -6.49
CA LEU A 301 -11.52 -5.95 -5.70
C LEU A 301 -12.32 -5.02 -6.60
N SER A 302 -13.60 -4.84 -6.26
CA SER A 302 -14.45 -3.81 -6.86
C SER A 302 -15.03 -2.91 -5.78
N ILE A 303 -15.01 -1.60 -6.02
CA ILE A 303 -15.59 -0.56 -5.18
C ILE A 303 -16.51 0.27 -6.08
N THR A 304 -17.81 0.22 -5.84
CA THR A 304 -18.80 0.94 -6.63
C THR A 304 -19.73 1.75 -5.75
N ARG A 305 -20.22 2.87 -6.26
CA ARG A 305 -21.31 3.61 -5.60
C ARG A 305 -22.59 2.78 -5.59
N ARG A 306 -23.35 2.87 -4.50
CA ARG A 306 -24.69 2.30 -4.36
C ARG A 306 -25.75 3.26 -4.89
#